data_AF-A0AAV4V644-F1
#
_entry.id   AF-A0AAV4V644-F1
#
_cell.length_a   1.000
_cell.length_b   1.000
_cell.length_c   1.000
_cell.angle_alpha   90.00
_cell.angle_beta   90.00
_cell.angle_gamma   90.00
#
_symmetry.space_group_name_H-M   'P 1'
#
loop_
_entity.id
_entity.type
_entity.pdbx_description
1 polymer ?
#
loop_
_entity_poly.entity_id
_entity_poly.type
_entity_poly.pdbx_seq_one_letter_code
_entity_poly.pdbx_strand_id
1 'polypeptide(L)'
;MVVILLLSLLVSLTTGCPSPENIHPCTCDRPSYDGNAYVTCANLDNDQDLVKAASSLVRKSDIYSFVIENSVFTYIPSDAFKGVAFIELEIKDTSFMAMT
;
A
#
# COMPACT_ATOMS: atom_id res chain seq x y z
N MET A 1 4.63 30.47 -24.41
CA MET A 1 5.27 29.16 -24.15
C MET A 1 5.92 29.02 -22.78
N VAL A 2 6.02 30.07 -21.96
CA VAL A 2 6.65 30.00 -20.61
C VAL A 2 5.66 29.56 -19.52
N VAL A 3 4.36 29.85 -19.68
CA VAL A 3 3.32 29.58 -18.66
C VAL A 3 3.05 28.07 -18.45
N ILE A 4 3.23 27.24 -19.48
CA ILE A 4 2.97 25.79 -19.40
C ILE A 4 4.06 25.06 -18.60
N LEU A 5 5.29 25.59 -18.59
CA LEU A 5 6.44 25.01 -17.87
C LEU A 5 6.39 25.23 -16.34
N LEU A 6 5.60 26.20 -15.86
CA LEU A 6 5.46 26.49 -14.43
C LEU A 6 4.39 25.63 -13.73
N LEU A 7 3.44 25.07 -14.49
CA LEU A 7 2.35 24.24 -13.96
C LEU A 7 2.78 22.80 -13.64
N SER A 8 3.92 22.34 -14.15
CA SER A 8 4.43 20.98 -13.94
C SER A 8 5.19 20.79 -12.63
N LEU A 9 5.52 21.85 -11.88
CA LEU A 9 6.34 21.77 -10.67
C LEU A 9 5.56 21.55 -9.35
N LEU A 10 4.23 21.49 -9.39
CA LEU A 10 3.38 21.34 -8.20
C LEU A 10 2.90 19.92 -7.93
N VAL A 11 3.43 18.91 -8.64
CA VAL A 11 3.23 17.52 -8.22
C VAL A 11 4.09 17.28 -7.00
N SER A 12 3.54 17.61 -5.83
CA SER A 12 4.10 17.16 -4.55
C SER A 12 4.08 15.64 -4.57
N LEU A 13 5.22 15.02 -4.92
CA LEU A 13 5.45 13.62 -4.63
C LEU A 13 5.37 13.49 -3.11
N THR A 14 4.21 13.06 -2.61
CA THR A 14 4.07 12.74 -1.20
C THR A 14 4.88 11.46 -0.97
N THR A 15 6.08 11.61 -0.42
CA THR A 15 7.04 10.51 -0.34
C THR A 15 6.60 9.44 0.65
N GLY A 16 6.82 8.18 0.25
CA GLY A 16 6.87 6.99 1.10
C GLY A 16 5.56 6.59 1.77
N CYS A 17 5.46 6.90 3.06
CA CYS A 17 4.42 6.38 3.93
C CYS A 17 3.34 7.45 4.22
N PRO A 18 2.06 7.08 4.12
CA PRO A 18 0.97 7.89 4.69
C PRO A 18 1.07 7.95 6.22
N SER A 19 0.30 8.85 6.83
CA SER A 19 0.22 8.88 8.29
C SER A 19 -0.43 7.59 8.82
N PRO A 20 -0.10 7.16 10.06
CA PRO A 20 -0.59 5.91 10.63
C PRO A 20 -2.12 5.79 10.61
N GLU A 21 -2.85 6.88 10.85
CA GLU A 21 -4.31 6.88 10.83
C GLU A 21 -4.92 6.62 9.43
N ASN A 22 -4.17 6.91 8.36
CA ASN A 22 -4.65 6.76 6.98
C ASN A 22 -4.41 5.37 6.40
N ILE A 23 -3.42 4.63 6.91
CA ILE A 23 -3.06 3.28 6.44
C ILE A 23 -3.56 2.16 7.36
N HIS A 24 -4.03 2.51 8.55
CA HIS A 24 -4.62 1.56 9.50
C HIS A 24 -5.69 0.67 8.83
N PRO A 25 -5.68 -0.66 9.05
CA PRO A 25 -4.91 -1.41 10.07
C PRO A 25 -3.48 -1.79 9.68
N CYS A 26 -3.02 -1.47 8.47
CA CYS A 26 -1.64 -1.75 8.08
C CYS A 26 -0.65 -0.72 8.65
N THR A 27 0.63 -1.04 8.55
CA THR A 27 1.75 -0.19 8.94
C THR A 27 2.62 0.10 7.72
N CYS A 28 3.31 1.24 7.73
CA CYS A 28 4.29 1.58 6.71
C CYS A 28 5.53 2.16 7.38
N ASP A 29 6.66 1.50 7.16
CA ASP A 29 7.95 1.92 7.66
C ASP A 29 8.83 2.36 6.50
N ARG A 30 9.64 3.39 6.74
CA ARG A 30 10.65 3.86 5.78
C ARG A 30 11.99 3.96 6.47
N PRO A 31 12.77 2.87 6.50
CA PRO A 31 14.08 2.85 7.12
C PRO A 31 15.04 3.86 6.47
N SER A 32 15.92 4.46 7.28
CA SER A 32 16.87 5.46 6.77
C SER A 32 18.01 4.88 5.93
N TYR A 33 18.22 3.56 5.95
CA TYR A 33 19.37 2.92 5.32
C TYR A 33 19.21 2.67 3.80
N ASP A 34 17.98 2.45 3.33
CA ASP A 34 17.66 2.26 1.90
C ASP A 34 16.69 3.31 1.35
N GLY A 35 15.98 4.02 2.24
CA GLY A 35 15.00 5.02 1.87
C GLY A 35 13.78 4.43 1.16
N ASN A 36 13.52 3.13 1.26
CA ASN A 36 12.35 2.48 0.68
C ASN A 36 11.21 2.37 1.68
N ALA A 37 9.97 2.39 1.21
CA ALA A 37 8.79 2.15 2.05
C ALA A 37 8.43 0.66 2.07
N TYR A 38 8.15 0.15 3.27
CA TYR A 38 7.79 -1.24 3.56
C TYR A 38 6.43 -1.25 4.22
N VAL A 39 5.45 -1.89 3.59
CA VAL A 39 4.08 -1.95 4.08
C VAL A 39 3.80 -3.32 4.65
N THR A 40 3.28 -3.38 5.87
CA THR A 40 2.88 -4.65 6.52
C THR A 40 1.43 -4.57 6.98
N CYS A 41 0.61 -5.47 6.45
CA CYS A 41 -0.77 -5.69 6.83
C CYS A 41 -0.87 -7.01 7.60
N ALA A 42 -1.12 -6.93 8.90
CA ALA A 42 -1.20 -8.09 9.78
C ALA A 42 -2.58 -8.24 10.40
N ASN A 43 -3.03 -9.48 10.63
CA ASN A 43 -4.29 -9.80 11.34
C ASN A 43 -5.52 -9.14 10.69
N LEU A 44 -5.58 -9.15 9.37
CA LEU A 44 -6.76 -8.66 8.66
C LEU A 44 -7.81 -9.77 8.60
N ASP A 45 -9.04 -9.44 9.02
CA ASP A 45 -10.18 -10.36 9.04
C ASP A 45 -11.18 -10.13 7.89
N ASN A 46 -10.95 -9.10 7.08
CA ASN A 46 -11.81 -8.75 5.95
C ASN A 46 -11.01 -8.07 4.82
N ASP A 47 -11.51 -8.21 3.60
CA ASP A 47 -10.89 -7.67 2.39
C ASP A 47 -10.97 -6.15 2.29
N GLN A 48 -11.96 -5.52 2.92
CA GLN A 48 -12.18 -4.07 2.87
C GLN A 48 -11.06 -3.30 3.56
N ASP A 49 -10.50 -3.84 4.64
CA ASP A 49 -9.35 -3.25 5.34
C ASP A 49 -8.10 -3.22 4.46
N LEU A 50 -7.85 -4.28 3.69
CA LEU A 50 -6.77 -4.33 2.72
C LEU A 50 -6.96 -3.26 1.64
N VAL A 51 -8.16 -3.17 1.06
CA VAL A 51 -8.48 -2.18 0.02
C VAL A 51 -8.31 -0.76 0.54
N LYS A 52 -8.80 -0.49 1.75
CA LYS A 52 -8.69 0.82 2.39
C LYS A 52 -7.23 1.20 2.63
N ALA A 53 -6.45 0.31 3.23
CA ALA A 53 -5.03 0.55 3.47
C ALA A 53 -4.25 0.76 2.16
N ALA A 54 -4.48 -0.08 1.16
CA ALA A 54 -3.85 0.05 -0.15
C ALA A 54 -4.24 1.35 -0.87
N SER A 55 -5.48 1.82 -0.72
CA SER A 55 -5.92 3.10 -1.33
C SER A 55 -5.14 4.32 -0.81
N SER A 56 -4.66 4.27 0.44
CA SER A 56 -3.82 5.33 1.04
C SER A 56 -2.43 5.44 0.40
N LEU A 57 -2.05 4.43 -0.37
CA LEU A 57 -0.76 4.29 -1.04
C LEU A 57 -0.81 4.67 -2.53
N VAL A 58 -1.98 5.04 -3.04
CA VAL A 58 -2.16 5.44 -4.44
C VAL A 58 -1.26 6.64 -4.76
N ARG A 59 -0.51 6.55 -5.87
CA ARG A 59 0.47 7.55 -6.34
C ARG A 59 1.70 7.75 -5.42
N LYS A 60 1.93 6.89 -4.43
CA LYS A 60 3.22 6.82 -3.72
C LYS A 60 4.23 6.12 -4.63
N SER A 61 5.44 6.67 -4.74
CA SER A 61 6.43 6.24 -5.74
C SER A 61 7.51 5.30 -5.23
N ASP A 62 7.53 4.95 -3.94
CA ASP A 62 8.71 4.34 -3.31
C ASP A 62 8.37 3.11 -2.43
N ILE A 63 7.29 2.40 -2.73
CA ILE A 63 6.93 1.20 -1.98
C ILE A 63 7.76 0.06 -2.56
N TYR A 64 8.65 -0.49 -1.74
CA TYR A 64 9.47 -1.62 -2.14
C TYR A 64 8.70 -2.92 -1.93
N SER A 65 8.23 -3.15 -0.70
CA SER A 65 7.55 -4.39 -0.33
C SER A 65 6.17 -4.12 0.29
N PHE A 66 5.21 -4.95 -0.09
CA PHE A 66 3.88 -5.04 0.50
C PHE A 66 3.70 -6.45 1.06
N VAL A 67 3.58 -6.57 2.38
CA VAL A 67 3.42 -7.84 3.09
C VAL A 67 2.01 -7.96 3.63
N ILE A 68 1.35 -9.07 3.34
CA ILE A 68 0.12 -9.51 4.01
C ILE A 68 0.49 -10.71 4.87
N GLU A 69 0.26 -10.62 6.18
CA GLU A 69 0.62 -11.69 7.10
C GLU A 69 -0.47 -11.99 8.13
N ASN A 70 -0.49 -13.23 8.62
CA ASN A 70 -1.35 -13.66 9.72
C ASN A 70 -2.83 -13.27 9.53
N SER A 71 -3.32 -13.30 8.30
CA SER A 71 -4.64 -12.77 7.94
C SER A 71 -5.59 -13.86 7.44
N VAL A 72 -6.89 -13.60 7.49
CA VAL A 72 -7.93 -14.53 7.05
C VAL A 72 -8.91 -13.78 6.15
N PHE A 73 -9.00 -14.21 4.90
CA PHE A 73 -9.93 -13.61 3.92
C PHE A 73 -10.61 -14.67 3.08
N THR A 74 -11.69 -14.32 2.41
CA THR A 74 -12.28 -15.17 1.36
C THR A 74 -11.47 -15.07 0.06
N TYR A 75 -11.03 -13.86 -0.29
CA TYR A 75 -10.24 -13.58 -1.49
C TYR A 75 -9.52 -12.23 -1.33
N ILE A 76 -8.52 -11.97 -2.18
CA ILE A 76 -7.96 -10.62 -2.38
C ILE A 76 -8.71 -9.99 -3.57
N PRO A 77 -9.40 -8.85 -3.38
CA PRO A 77 -10.09 -8.17 -4.47
C PRO A 77 -9.12 -7.85 -5.61
N SER A 78 -9.56 -8.05 -6.86
CA SER A 78 -8.71 -7.83 -8.04
C SER A 78 -8.28 -6.37 -8.22
N ASP A 79 -9.00 -5.44 -7.60
CA ASP A 79 -8.74 -4.01 -7.59
C ASP A 79 -8.11 -3.49 -6.29
N ALA A 80 -7.77 -4.38 -5.34
CA ALA A 80 -7.19 -4.00 -4.05
C ALA A 80 -5.95 -3.10 -4.19
N PHE A 81 -5.12 -3.35 -5.21
CA PHE A 81 -3.87 -2.62 -5.44
C PHE A 81 -3.95 -1.62 -6.59
N LYS A 82 -5.16 -1.26 -7.06
CA LYS A 82 -5.33 -0.40 -8.23
C LYS A 82 -4.69 0.98 -8.02
N GLY A 83 -3.67 1.29 -8.83
CA GLY A 83 -2.96 2.58 -8.76
C GLY A 83 -1.90 2.66 -7.66
N VAL A 84 -1.60 1.53 -7.01
CA VAL A 84 -0.47 1.36 -6.09
C VAL A 84 0.69 0.74 -6.88
N ALA A 85 1.90 1.27 -6.69
CA ALA A 85 3.12 0.73 -7.28
C ALA A 85 4.00 0.16 -6.17
N PHE A 86 4.31 -1.14 -6.25
CA PHE A 86 5.28 -1.81 -5.38
C PHE A 86 6.13 -2.78 -6.21
N ILE A 87 7.29 -3.17 -5.67
CA ILE A 87 8.23 -4.09 -6.33
C ILE A 87 7.94 -5.53 -5.91
N GLU A 88 7.62 -5.75 -4.65
CA GLU A 88 7.45 -7.07 -4.05
C GLU A 88 6.09 -7.16 -3.33
N LEU A 89 5.38 -8.27 -3.55
CA LEU A 89 4.18 -8.65 -2.81
C LEU A 89 4.44 -9.99 -2.14
N GLU A 90 4.30 -10.01 -0.82
CA GLU A 90 4.45 -11.22 -0.02
C GLU A 90 3.16 -11.53 0.72
N ILE A 91 2.77 -12.81 0.72
CA ILE A 91 1.63 -13.34 1.48
C ILE A 91 2.16 -14.45 2.37
N LYS A 92 2.11 -14.25 3.69
CA LYS A 92 2.65 -15.15 4.71
C LYS A 92 1.57 -15.58 5.68
N ASP A 93 1.58 -16.84 6.09
CA ASP A 93 0.71 -17.34 7.17
C ASP A 93 -0.75 -16.88 7.06
N THR A 94 -1.24 -16.75 5.83
CA THR A 94 -2.55 -16.17 5.48
C THR A 94 -3.44 -17.27 4.91
N SER A 95 -4.69 -17.34 5.38
CA SER A 95 -5.65 -18.36 4.96
C SER A 95 -6.73 -17.78 4.06
N PHE A 96 -7.02 -18.49 2.96
CA PHE A 96 -8.13 -18.17 2.07
C PHE A 96 -9.30 -19.12 2.32
N MET A 97 -10.43 -18.57 2.77
CA MET A 97 -11.67 -19.33 2.93
C MET A 97 -12.29 -19.59 1.56
N ALA A 98 -12.41 -20.86 1.18
CA ALA A 98 -13.16 -21.24 0.00
C ALA A 98 -14.67 -21.08 0.27
N MET A 99 -15.39 -20.42 -0.64
CA MET A 99 -16.86 -20.44 -0.61
C MET A 99 -17.32 -21.84 -1.03
N THR A 100 -17.96 -22.57 -0.12
CA THR A 100 -18.64 -23.85 -0.38
C THR A 100 -19.97 -23.66 -1.07
#